data_AF-A0A7J6RAY6-F1
#
_entry.id   AF-A0A7J6RAY6-F1
#
_cell.length_a   1.000
_cell.length_b   1.000
_cell.length_c   1.000
_cell.angle_alpha   90.00
_cell.angle_beta   90.00
_cell.angle_gamma   90.00
#
_symmetry.space_group_name_H-M   'P 1'
#
loop_
_entity.id
_entity.type
_entity.pdbx_description
1 polymer ?
#
loop_
_entity_poly.entity_id
_entity_poly.type
_entity_poly.pdbx_seq_one_letter_code
_entity_poly.pdbx_strand_id
1 'polypeptide(L)'
;VPRVPGEAAGALCNLSYPDGRKLTCNVEYNQLGPLLQNQGGDVAGPDGLSPYPGNINCIMFDLPAYYKTLEESKGVVPEFVNPKYQPGSRTDFKSATRLECMMQDYARLMHNCSVGFTMMERWLCF
;
A
#
# COMPACT_ATOMS: atom_id res chain seq x y z
N VAL A 1 0.95 11.93 -3.74
CA VAL A 1 1.68 13.17 -3.38
C VAL A 1 3.18 12.91 -3.32
N PRO A 2 4.04 13.92 -3.53
CA PRO A 2 5.46 13.82 -3.20
C PRO A 2 5.63 13.38 -1.74
N ARG A 3 6.31 12.24 -1.55
CA ARG A 3 6.52 11.61 -0.24
C ARG A 3 7.97 11.73 0.15
N VAL A 4 8.26 11.92 1.43
CA VAL A 4 9.63 11.83 1.95
C VAL A 4 9.88 10.44 2.57
N PRO A 5 11.09 9.88 2.48
CA PRO A 5 11.41 8.62 3.14
C PRO A 5 11.11 8.64 4.65
N GLY A 6 10.57 7.54 5.17
CA GLY A 6 10.17 7.44 6.58
C GLY A 6 8.88 8.16 6.96
N GLU A 7 8.21 8.83 6.02
CA GLU A 7 6.88 9.40 6.25
C GLU A 7 5.87 8.28 6.57
N ALA A 8 4.96 8.55 7.52
CA ALA A 8 3.87 7.66 7.92
C ALA A 8 2.73 7.65 6.88
N ALA A 9 3.09 7.50 5.61
CA ALA A 9 2.20 7.41 4.47
C ALA A 9 2.65 6.23 3.60
N GLY A 10 1.67 5.42 3.16
CA GLY A 10 1.92 4.33 2.23
C GLY A 10 2.49 4.82 0.90
N ALA A 11 3.16 3.92 0.19
CA ALA A 11 3.80 4.19 -1.09
C ALA A 11 3.09 3.44 -2.22
N LEU A 12 2.83 4.11 -3.33
CA LEU A 12 2.32 3.48 -4.55
C LEU A 12 3.47 2.81 -5.29
N CYS A 13 3.41 1.48 -5.39
CA CYS A 13 4.46 0.66 -5.98
C CYS A 13 3.89 -0.23 -7.10
N ASN A 14 4.73 -0.57 -8.07
CA ASN A 14 4.44 -1.62 -9.05
C ASN A 14 5.24 -2.89 -8.68
N LEU A 15 4.59 -3.79 -7.95
CA LEU A 15 5.18 -5.03 -7.47
C LEU A 15 5.36 -6.02 -8.63
N SER A 16 6.52 -6.66 -8.68
CA SER A 16 6.83 -7.73 -9.66
C SER A 16 7.00 -9.05 -8.93
N TYR A 17 6.29 -10.08 -9.39
CA TYR A 17 6.32 -11.42 -8.80
C TYR A 17 7.16 -12.38 -9.67
N PRO A 18 7.75 -13.45 -9.08
CA PRO A 18 8.55 -14.43 -9.83
C PRO A 18 7.80 -15.15 -10.96
N ASP A 19 6.46 -15.23 -10.86
CA ASP A 19 5.59 -15.80 -11.89
C ASP A 19 5.26 -14.84 -13.03
N GLY A 20 5.88 -13.65 -13.06
CA GLY A 20 5.68 -12.63 -14.08
C GLY A 20 4.48 -11.71 -13.85
N ARG A 21 3.66 -11.94 -12.82
CA ARG A 21 2.58 -11.01 -12.48
C ARG A 21 3.14 -9.67 -12.05
N LYS A 22 2.42 -8.61 -12.41
CA LYS A 22 2.65 -7.24 -11.94
C LYS A 22 1.41 -6.72 -11.24
N LEU A 23 1.61 -5.98 -10.16
CA LEU A 23 0.53 -5.41 -9.36
C LEU A 23 0.88 -4.00 -8.94
N THR A 24 0.09 -3.03 -9.39
CA THR A 24 0.18 -1.66 -8.89
C THR A 24 -0.74 -1.52 -7.68
N CYS A 25 -0.17 -1.28 -6.51
CA CYS A 25 -0.93 -1.13 -5.27
C CYS A 25 -0.19 -0.26 -4.27
N ASN A 26 -0.87 0.07 -3.17
CA ASN A 26 -0.26 0.66 -2.01
C ASN A 26 0.58 -0.39 -1.27
N VAL A 27 1.76 0.03 -0.79
CA VAL A 27 2.59 -0.69 0.18
C VAL A 27 2.67 0.18 1.42
N GLU A 28 2.24 -0.35 2.57
CA GLU A 28 2.26 0.41 3.81
C GLU A 28 3.68 0.81 4.21
N TYR A 29 3.83 1.98 4.84
CA TYR A 29 5.14 2.53 5.20
C TYR A 29 5.97 1.58 6.09
N ASN A 30 5.30 0.79 6.93
CA ASN A 30 5.92 -0.22 7.79
C ASN A 30 6.34 -1.49 7.04
N GLN A 31 5.84 -1.70 5.82
CA GLN A 31 6.18 -2.83 4.94
C GLN A 31 7.21 -2.43 3.87
N LEU A 32 7.21 -1.16 3.45
CA LEU A 32 8.06 -0.66 2.38
C LEU A 32 9.55 -0.85 2.66
N GLY A 33 9.99 -0.51 3.88
CA GLY A 33 11.39 -0.65 4.30
C GLY A 33 11.91 -2.09 4.15
N PRO A 34 11.25 -3.09 4.79
CA PRO A 34 11.58 -4.50 4.59
C PRO A 34 11.54 -4.95 3.12
N LEU A 35 10.57 -4.48 2.34
CA LEU A 35 10.43 -4.85 0.93
C LEU A 35 11.61 -4.37 0.07
N LEU A 36 12.12 -3.18 0.37
CA LEU A 36 13.23 -2.54 -0.36
C LEU A 36 14.60 -2.86 0.22
N GLN A 37 14.69 -3.72 1.25
CA GLN A 37 15.97 -4.00 1.93
C GLN A 37 17.06 -4.48 0.96
N ASN A 38 16.69 -5.29 -0.03
CA ASN A 38 17.62 -5.79 -1.06
C ASN A 38 17.90 -4.78 -2.19
N GLN A 39 17.22 -3.63 -2.18
CA GLN A 39 17.35 -2.54 -3.17
C GLN A 39 18.00 -1.28 -2.58
N GLY A 40 18.51 -1.35 -1.34
CA GLY A 40 19.11 -0.21 -0.65
C GLY A 40 18.13 0.62 0.19
N GLY A 41 16.86 0.19 0.30
CA GLY A 41 15.84 0.85 1.10
C GLY A 41 15.06 1.94 0.37
N ASP A 42 14.15 2.59 1.10
CA ASP A 42 13.42 3.78 0.65
C ASP A 42 14.34 5.00 0.82
N VAL A 43 15.07 5.36 -0.22
CA VAL A 43 16.08 6.44 -0.20
C VAL A 43 15.61 7.62 -1.04
N ALA A 44 15.88 8.83 -0.54
CA ALA A 44 15.53 10.07 -1.25
C ALA A 44 16.37 10.25 -2.53
N GLY A 45 15.74 10.74 -3.59
CA GLY A 45 16.41 11.22 -4.78
C GLY A 45 17.07 12.60 -4.58
N PRO A 46 17.64 13.19 -5.66
CA PRO A 46 18.28 14.52 -5.61
C PRO A 46 17.37 15.67 -5.15
N ASP A 47 16.05 15.49 -5.27
CA ASP A 47 15.01 16.42 -4.83
C ASP A 47 14.61 16.24 -3.36
N GLY A 48 15.22 15.30 -2.63
CA GLY A 48 14.88 14.99 -1.25
C GLY A 48 13.61 14.13 -1.09
N LEU A 49 13.04 13.64 -2.21
CA LEU A 49 11.78 12.90 -2.21
C LEU A 49 12.02 11.41 -2.46
N SER A 50 11.13 10.58 -1.92
CA SER A 50 11.07 9.16 -2.25
C SER A 50 10.67 8.99 -3.72
N PRO A 51 11.28 8.06 -4.47
CA PRO A 51 10.85 7.73 -5.83
C PRO A 51 9.47 7.07 -5.86
N TYR A 52 8.95 6.64 -4.70
CA TYR A 52 7.63 6.03 -4.57
C TYR A 52 6.60 7.07 -4.08
N PRO A 53 5.57 7.41 -4.89
CA PRO A 53 4.56 8.39 -4.54
C PRO A 53 3.81 8.03 -3.25
N GLY A 54 3.52 9.03 -2.41
CA GLY A 54 2.68 8.86 -1.23
C GLY A 54 1.21 8.68 -1.58
N ASN A 55 0.60 7.64 -1.05
CA ASN A 55 -0.84 7.41 -1.12
C ASN A 55 -1.55 8.16 0.02
N ILE A 56 -2.42 9.10 -0.34
CA ILE A 56 -3.25 9.86 0.62
C ILE A 56 -4.66 9.29 0.77
N ASN A 57 -4.93 8.10 0.21
CA ASN A 57 -6.21 7.42 0.29
C ASN A 57 -7.40 8.19 -0.33
N CYS A 58 -7.11 9.10 -1.26
CA CYS A 58 -8.10 9.62 -2.21
C CYS A 58 -8.14 8.70 -3.43
N ILE A 59 -9.14 7.81 -3.49
CA ILE A 59 -9.23 6.75 -4.48
C ILE A 59 -10.35 7.08 -5.48
N MET A 60 -10.02 7.04 -6.76
CA MET A 60 -10.96 7.24 -7.86
C MET A 60 -11.17 5.93 -8.60
N PHE A 61 -12.42 5.62 -8.94
CA PHE A 61 -12.79 4.36 -9.57
C PHE A 61 -13.51 4.60 -10.90
N ASP A 62 -13.21 3.75 -11.88
CA ASP A 62 -14.15 3.49 -12.97
C ASP A 62 -15.32 2.67 -12.41
N LEU A 63 -16.54 3.21 -12.48
CA LEU A 63 -17.69 2.64 -11.81
C LEU A 63 -18.06 1.23 -12.33
N PRO A 64 -18.07 0.96 -13.65
CA PRO A 64 -18.27 -0.39 -14.17
C PRO A 64 -17.24 -1.41 -13.67
N ALA A 65 -15.95 -1.07 -13.70
CA ALA A 65 -14.89 -1.94 -13.18
C ALA A 65 -15.06 -2.20 -11.68
N TYR A 66 -15.36 -1.16 -10.90
CA TYR A 66 -15.63 -1.26 -9.47
C TYR A 66 -16.79 -2.20 -9.16
N TYR A 67 -17.91 -2.01 -9.84
CA TYR A 67 -19.09 -2.85 -9.64
C TYR A 67 -18.82 -4.31 -9.96
N LYS A 68 -18.10 -4.59 -11.05
CA LYS A 68 -17.71 -5.96 -11.42
C LYS A 68 -16.83 -6.60 -10.34
N THR A 69 -15.78 -5.91 -9.90
CA THR A 69 -14.89 -6.43 -8.84
C THR A 69 -15.62 -6.63 -7.52
N LEU A 70 -16.55 -5.74 -7.18
CA LEU A 70 -17.40 -5.87 -5.99
C LEU A 70 -18.31 -7.10 -6.06
N GLU A 71 -18.92 -7.36 -7.22
CA GLU A 71 -19.75 -8.55 -7.43
C GLU A 71 -18.94 -9.84 -7.36
N GLU A 72 -17.70 -9.85 -7.87
CA GLU A 72 -16.81 -11.02 -7.84
C GLU A 72 -16.27 -11.29 -6.42
N SER A 73 -15.86 -10.25 -5.69
CA SER A 73 -15.25 -10.38 -4.36
C SER A 73 -16.27 -10.38 -3.21
N LYS A 74 -17.52 -10.01 -3.48
CA LYS A 74 -18.55 -9.75 -2.46
C LYS A 74 -18.12 -8.72 -1.41
N GLY A 75 -17.28 -7.78 -1.82
CA GLY A 75 -16.74 -6.73 -0.95
C GLY A 75 -15.61 -7.18 -0.03
N VAL A 76 -15.17 -8.44 -0.13
CA VAL A 76 -14.04 -8.95 0.67
C VAL A 76 -12.73 -8.52 0.01
N VAL A 77 -11.91 -7.80 0.78
CA VAL A 77 -10.55 -7.40 0.42
C VAL A 77 -9.55 -8.22 1.25
N PRO A 78 -8.28 -8.33 0.81
CA PRO A 78 -7.26 -9.04 1.58
C PRO A 78 -7.15 -8.54 3.01
N GLU A 79 -7.11 -9.48 3.96
CA GLU A 79 -6.95 -9.20 5.38
C GLU A 79 -5.48 -9.33 5.80
N PHE A 80 -5.13 -8.65 6.87
CA PHE A 80 -3.84 -8.75 7.56
C PHE A 80 -4.03 -8.65 9.07
N VAL A 81 -2.94 -8.85 9.82
CA VAL A 81 -2.90 -8.70 11.27
C VAL A 81 -1.63 -7.94 11.65
N ASN A 82 -1.72 -7.02 12.60
CA ASN A 82 -0.58 -6.22 13.09
C ASN A 82 -0.44 -6.32 14.62
N PRO A 83 -0.08 -7.51 15.15
CA PRO A 83 -0.02 -7.74 16.58
C PRO A 83 1.06 -6.88 17.24
N LYS A 84 0.78 -6.41 18.45
CA LYS A 84 1.77 -5.74 19.32
C LYS A 84 2.24 -6.75 20.36
N TYR A 85 3.55 -6.99 20.43
CA TYR A 85 4.16 -7.96 21.35
C TYR A 85 4.75 -7.28 22.59
N GLN A 86 4.86 -8.05 23.68
CA GLN A 86 5.64 -7.65 24.84
C GLN A 86 7.14 -7.51 24.48
N PRO A 87 7.90 -6.65 25.18
CA PRO A 87 9.34 -6.50 24.93
C PRO A 87 10.07 -7.85 25.03
N GLY A 88 10.82 -8.21 24.00
CA GLY A 88 11.59 -9.47 23.96
C GLY A 88 10.79 -10.73 23.61
N SER A 89 9.47 -10.64 23.42
CA SER A 89 8.61 -11.77 23.02
C SER A 89 8.16 -11.66 21.56
N ARG A 90 7.94 -12.81 20.93
CA ARG A 90 7.31 -12.95 19.59
C ARG A 90 5.99 -13.71 19.64
N THR A 91 5.56 -14.12 20.83
CA THR A 91 4.36 -14.95 21.04
C THR A 91 3.39 -14.32 22.04
N ASP A 92 3.88 -13.49 22.96
CA ASP A 92 3.05 -12.86 23.99
C ASP A 92 2.58 -11.48 23.54
N PHE A 93 1.26 -11.36 23.33
CA PHE A 93 0.66 -10.10 22.93
C PHE A 93 0.65 -9.09 24.08
N LYS A 94 0.98 -7.85 23.77
CA LYS A 94 0.83 -6.69 24.66
C LYS A 94 -0.63 -6.27 24.81
N SER A 95 -1.45 -6.54 23.80
CA SER A 95 -2.88 -6.27 23.76
C SER A 95 -3.56 -7.21 22.76
N ALA A 96 -4.87 -7.45 22.90
CA ALA A 96 -5.62 -8.23 21.93
C ALA A 96 -5.43 -7.68 20.50
N THR A 97 -5.25 -8.59 19.53
CA THR A 97 -5.14 -8.27 18.11
C THR A 97 -6.41 -8.69 17.38
N ARG A 98 -6.65 -8.12 16.20
CA ARG A 98 -7.77 -8.45 15.32
C ARG A 98 -7.29 -8.54 13.89
N LEU A 99 -8.09 -9.17 13.03
CA LEU A 99 -7.92 -9.02 11.59
C LEU A 99 -8.29 -7.58 11.19
N GLU A 100 -7.55 -7.07 10.23
CA GLU A 100 -7.69 -5.73 9.67
C GLU A 100 -7.67 -5.86 8.15
N CYS A 101 -8.25 -4.88 7.47
CA CYS A 101 -8.13 -4.75 6.02
C CYS A 101 -8.04 -3.26 5.67
N MET A 102 -7.52 -2.98 4.48
CA MET A 102 -7.36 -1.61 4.00
C MET A 102 -8.25 -1.36 2.77
N MET A 103 -8.94 -0.23 2.72
CA MET A 103 -9.79 0.10 1.58
C MET A 103 -9.00 0.19 0.26
N GLN A 104 -7.75 0.65 0.31
CA GLN A 104 -6.87 0.71 -0.87
C GLN A 104 -6.38 -0.65 -1.36
N ASP A 105 -6.52 -1.72 -0.55
CA ASP A 105 -6.23 -3.09 -1.00
C ASP A 105 -7.25 -3.60 -2.02
N TYR A 106 -8.31 -2.84 -2.29
CA TYR A 106 -9.15 -3.03 -3.48
C TYR A 106 -8.33 -3.18 -4.77
N ALA A 107 -7.22 -2.44 -4.92
CA ALA A 107 -6.35 -2.57 -6.10
C ALA A 107 -5.79 -3.99 -6.30
N ARG A 108 -5.70 -4.79 -5.24
CA ARG A 108 -5.24 -6.18 -5.27
C ARG A 108 -6.28 -7.15 -5.84
N LEU A 109 -7.54 -6.73 -5.92
CA LEU A 109 -8.65 -7.51 -6.49
C LEU A 109 -8.83 -7.27 -8.00
N MET A 110 -8.23 -6.21 -8.54
CA MET A 110 -8.43 -5.85 -9.94
C MET A 110 -7.60 -6.74 -10.87
N HIS A 111 -8.25 -7.30 -11.88
CA HIS A 111 -7.63 -8.15 -12.91
C HIS A 111 -7.92 -7.58 -14.30
N ASN A 112 -6.89 -7.45 -15.14
CA ASN A 112 -6.98 -6.88 -16.50
C ASN A 112 -7.54 -5.44 -16.54
N CYS A 113 -7.34 -4.67 -15.47
CA CYS A 113 -7.71 -3.25 -15.38
C CYS A 113 -6.46 -2.37 -15.35
N SER A 114 -6.60 -1.11 -15.80
CA SER A 114 -5.55 -0.12 -15.64
C SER A 114 -5.60 0.45 -14.22
N VAL A 115 -4.49 0.36 -13.49
CA VAL A 115 -4.33 0.92 -12.14
C VAL A 115 -3.20 1.92 -12.18
N GLY A 116 -3.43 3.10 -11.62
CA GLY A 116 -2.51 4.20 -11.82
C GLY A 116 -2.52 5.26 -10.72
N PHE A 117 -1.62 6.20 -10.98
CA PHE A 117 -1.30 7.42 -10.28
C PHE A 117 -2.00 8.71 -10.64
N THR A 118 -2.32 9.61 -9.72
CA THR A 118 -2.20 11.05 -10.01
C THR A 118 -1.30 11.69 -8.97
N MET A 119 -0.23 12.34 -9.42
CA MET A 119 0.62 13.12 -8.54
C MET A 119 0.04 14.53 -8.40
N MET A 120 -0.19 14.97 -7.17
CA MET A 120 -0.64 16.33 -6.85
C MET A 120 0.31 16.95 -5.82
N GLU A 121 0.43 18.27 -5.89
CA GLU A 121 1.13 19.08 -4.90
C GLU A 121 0.50 18.90 -3.52
N ARG A 122 1.34 18.79 -2.48
CA ARG A 122 0.88 18.48 -1.12
C ARG A 122 -0.14 19.52 -0.63
N TRP A 123 0.14 20.80 -0.80
CA TRP A 123 -0.70 21.91 -0.31
C TRP A 123 -2.14 21.90 -0.86
N LEU A 124 -2.40 21.23 -1.99
CA LEU A 124 -3.72 21.17 -2.60
C LEU A 124 -4.61 20.08 -1.96
N CYS A 125 -4.01 19.06 -1.37
CA CYS A 125 -4.70 17.84 -0.94
C CYS A 125 -4.28 17.30 0.42
N PHE A 126 -3.42 18.02 1.15
CA PHE A 126 -2.88 17.66 2.45
C PHE A 126 -2.62 18.91 3.29
#